data_AF-I1VGZ6-F1
#
_entry.id   AF-I1VGZ6-F1
#
_cell.length_a   1.000
_cell.length_b   1.000
_cell.length_c   1.000
_cell.angle_alpha   90.00
_cell.angle_beta   90.00
_cell.angle_gamma   90.00
#
_symmetry.space_group_name_H-M   'P 1'
#
loop_
_entity.id
_entity.type
_entity.pdbx_description
1 polymer ?
#
loop_
_entity_poly.entity_id
_entity_poly.type
_entity_poly.pdbx_seq_one_letter_code
_entity_poly.pdbx_strand_id
1 'polypeptide(L)'
;GGWYDAGDHVKFGLPMAATATLLAMGIVEYRSAYVASGQLNTALDQLKWATDYFIKAHPTANELYGQVGNGNTDHAWWGPAEVMQMARPSYRVTTSCPGSDIAGETAAALAAASMAFRPTDPTYANTLLTHARQLYSFADNFRGAYSDCITDAANFYRSWSGFNDELVWGAIWMYRATNEQAFLDKAQSYYANLSNQQQSTVKSYKWTHAWDDKSYGSYVLLAKLTGATNYHQDAQRWLNWWTVGGTAHGADGSRISYSPGGQAFLDQWGSLRYAANTAFFALVYSDAITDTVLKTRYHDFAKRQIDYALGQNPLNSSFVVGFGVNAPRNPHHRTAHGSWTDQLTNPTVSRHILYGALVGGPKAANDAYVDDRQDFQGNEVATDYNAGFVGA
;
A
#
# COMPACT_ATOMS: atom_id res chain seq x y z
N GLY A 1 -12.45 -15.53 4.37
CA GLY A 1 -11.22 -15.25 3.61
C GLY A 1 -11.09 -13.77 3.35
N GLY A 2 -9.96 -13.36 2.75
CA GLY A 2 -9.49 -11.97 2.72
C GLY A 2 -8.84 -11.58 4.05
N TRP A 3 -8.20 -10.42 4.09
CA TRP A 3 -7.61 -9.87 5.32
C TRP A 3 -8.59 -8.94 6.04
N TYR A 4 -8.49 -8.87 7.36
CA TYR A 4 -8.95 -7.67 8.06
C TYR A 4 -7.99 -6.52 7.76
N ASP A 5 -8.51 -5.30 7.77
CA ASP A 5 -7.76 -4.15 7.29
C ASP A 5 -6.65 -3.71 8.27
N ALA A 6 -7.03 -3.47 9.52
CA ALA A 6 -6.15 -2.91 10.53
C ALA A 6 -6.34 -3.61 11.89
N GLY A 7 -6.44 -2.84 12.98
CA GLY A 7 -6.84 -3.35 14.30
C GLY A 7 -8.32 -3.72 14.43
N ASP A 8 -9.10 -3.50 13.37
CA ASP A 8 -10.53 -3.74 13.25
C ASP A 8 -10.85 -5.04 12.50
N HIS A 9 -12.13 -5.25 12.20
CA HIS A 9 -12.58 -6.44 11.46
C HIS A 9 -13.33 -6.09 10.18
N VAL A 10 -13.33 -4.84 9.72
CA VAL A 10 -13.84 -4.54 8.38
C VAL A 10 -12.86 -5.06 7.34
N LYS A 11 -13.41 -5.51 6.21
CA LYS A 11 -12.62 -5.88 5.04
C LYS A 11 -12.76 -4.78 4.00
N PHE A 12 -11.89 -3.77 4.06
CA PHE A 12 -11.84 -2.70 3.07
C PHE A 12 -11.07 -3.15 1.83
N GLY A 13 -11.73 -3.16 0.67
CA GLY A 13 -11.17 -3.76 -0.53
C GLY A 13 -10.07 -2.94 -1.18
N LEU A 14 -10.15 -1.61 -1.16
CA LEU A 14 -9.14 -0.73 -1.76
C LEU A 14 -7.75 -0.89 -1.11
N PRO A 15 -7.58 -0.70 0.21
CA PRO A 15 -6.28 -0.92 0.87
C PRO A 15 -5.81 -2.38 0.83
N MET A 16 -6.74 -3.35 0.86
CA MET A 16 -6.39 -4.77 0.69
C MET A 16 -5.81 -5.06 -0.70
N ALA A 17 -6.40 -4.49 -1.75
CA ALA A 17 -5.91 -4.63 -3.12
C ALA A 17 -4.55 -3.94 -3.28
N ALA A 18 -4.40 -2.70 -2.79
CA ALA A 18 -3.12 -2.00 -2.81
C ALA A 18 -2.00 -2.78 -2.09
N THR A 19 -2.32 -3.37 -0.93
CA THR A 19 -1.41 -4.25 -0.20
C THR A 19 -1.00 -5.46 -1.05
N ALA A 20 -1.98 -6.15 -1.65
CA ALA A 20 -1.71 -7.32 -2.47
C ALA A 20 -0.84 -6.96 -3.70
N THR A 21 -1.05 -5.80 -4.32
CA THR A 21 -0.22 -5.34 -5.44
C THR A 21 1.23 -5.14 -5.02
N LEU A 22 1.50 -4.49 -3.88
CA LEU A 22 2.87 -4.27 -3.40
C LEU A 22 3.56 -5.56 -2.94
N LEU A 23 2.84 -6.47 -2.27
CA LEU A 23 3.38 -7.78 -1.93
C LEU A 23 3.74 -8.59 -3.18
N ALA A 24 2.87 -8.59 -4.19
CA ALA A 24 3.17 -9.20 -5.48
C ALA A 24 4.36 -8.54 -6.17
N MET A 25 4.45 -7.21 -6.13
CA MET A 25 5.56 -6.44 -6.68
C MET A 25 6.89 -6.82 -6.00
N GLY A 26 6.94 -6.93 -4.66
CA GLY A 26 8.13 -7.38 -3.94
C GLY A 26 8.61 -8.75 -4.43
N ILE A 27 7.69 -9.71 -4.63
CA ILE A 27 8.02 -11.03 -5.18
C ILE A 27 8.51 -10.93 -6.63
N VAL A 28 7.88 -10.09 -7.46
CA VAL A 28 8.23 -9.93 -8.88
C VAL A 28 9.61 -9.27 -9.06
N GLU A 29 9.91 -8.24 -8.27
CA GLU A 29 11.18 -7.51 -8.35
C GLU A 29 12.33 -8.28 -7.67
N TYR A 30 12.06 -8.93 -6.54
CA TYR A 30 13.10 -9.48 -5.66
C TYR A 30 12.88 -10.95 -5.28
N ARG A 31 12.33 -11.77 -6.18
CA ARG A 31 12.04 -13.20 -5.93
C ARG A 31 13.19 -13.97 -5.27
N SER A 32 14.43 -13.71 -5.70
CA SER A 32 15.62 -14.38 -5.16
C SER A 32 15.83 -14.09 -3.67
N ALA A 33 15.48 -12.90 -3.19
CA ALA A 33 15.54 -12.56 -1.77
C ALA A 33 14.53 -13.38 -0.95
N TYR A 34 13.31 -13.56 -1.46
CA TYR A 34 12.30 -14.43 -0.84
C TYR A 34 12.71 -15.90 -0.82
N VAL A 35 13.42 -16.37 -1.86
CA VAL A 35 14.00 -17.73 -1.86
C VAL A 35 15.11 -17.84 -0.81
N ALA A 36 16.04 -16.88 -0.80
CA ALA A 36 17.19 -16.88 0.10
C ALA A 36 16.78 -16.80 1.59
N SER A 37 15.71 -16.06 1.91
CA SER A 37 15.16 -15.96 3.26
C SER A 37 14.25 -17.14 3.66
N GLY A 38 13.97 -18.06 2.73
CA GLY A 38 13.02 -19.16 2.93
C GLY A 38 11.55 -18.72 3.02
N GLN A 39 11.22 -17.47 2.68
CA GLN A 39 9.88 -16.90 2.84
C GLN A 39 9.03 -16.93 1.57
N LEU A 40 9.54 -17.40 0.43
CA LEU A 40 8.79 -17.40 -0.83
C LEU A 40 7.44 -18.14 -0.73
N ASN A 41 7.40 -19.32 -0.11
CA ASN A 41 6.16 -20.08 0.03
C ASN A 41 5.15 -19.36 0.94
N THR A 42 5.62 -18.79 2.06
CA THR A 42 4.79 -17.98 2.96
C THR A 42 4.22 -16.76 2.24
N ALA A 43 5.05 -16.04 1.48
CA ALA A 43 4.64 -14.86 0.74
C ALA A 43 3.61 -15.18 -0.35
N LEU A 44 3.82 -16.28 -1.10
CA LEU A 44 2.85 -16.76 -2.09
C LEU A 44 1.56 -17.24 -1.43
N ASP A 45 1.61 -17.93 -0.28
CA ASP A 45 0.40 -18.36 0.43
C ASP A 45 -0.44 -17.16 0.91
N GLN A 46 0.20 -16.14 1.50
CA GLN A 46 -0.49 -14.92 1.89
C GLN A 46 -1.07 -14.18 0.69
N LEU A 47 -0.31 -14.03 -0.40
CA LEU A 47 -0.82 -13.41 -1.61
C LEU A 47 -2.02 -14.18 -2.17
N LYS A 48 -1.97 -15.53 -2.14
CA LYS A 48 -3.07 -16.39 -2.57
C LYS A 48 -4.32 -16.17 -1.72
N TRP A 49 -4.18 -15.95 -0.42
CA TRP A 49 -5.31 -15.71 0.48
C TRP A 49 -6.12 -14.46 0.10
N ALA A 50 -5.43 -13.38 -0.29
CA ALA A 50 -6.08 -12.17 -0.80
C ALA A 50 -6.66 -12.39 -2.20
N THR A 51 -5.92 -13.02 -3.12
CA THR A 51 -6.41 -13.20 -4.50
C THR A 51 -7.57 -14.20 -4.61
N ASP A 52 -7.61 -15.25 -3.78
CA ASP A 52 -8.77 -16.13 -3.65
C ASP A 52 -10.00 -15.38 -3.15
N TYR A 53 -9.82 -14.37 -2.30
CA TYR A 53 -10.91 -13.50 -1.89
C TYR A 53 -11.36 -12.58 -3.02
N PHE A 54 -10.45 -11.95 -3.76
CA PHE A 54 -10.82 -11.11 -4.91
C PHE A 54 -11.54 -11.88 -6.01
N ILE A 55 -11.15 -13.13 -6.28
CA ILE A 55 -11.88 -14.01 -7.20
C ILE A 55 -13.34 -14.20 -6.73
N LYS A 56 -13.55 -14.46 -5.44
CA LYS A 56 -14.90 -14.60 -4.85
C LYS A 56 -15.68 -13.29 -4.86
N ALA A 57 -14.99 -12.16 -4.67
CA ALA A 57 -15.58 -10.83 -4.66
C ALA A 57 -15.93 -10.32 -6.06
N HIS A 58 -15.44 -10.95 -7.13
CA HIS A 58 -15.71 -10.62 -8.52
C HIS A 58 -16.55 -11.72 -9.19
N PRO A 59 -17.86 -11.83 -8.87
CA PRO A 59 -18.72 -12.92 -9.36
C PRO A 59 -19.07 -12.79 -10.85
N THR A 60 -19.11 -11.57 -11.37
CA THR A 60 -19.38 -11.28 -12.79
C THR A 60 -18.51 -10.12 -13.27
N ALA A 61 -18.28 -10.02 -14.58
CA ALA A 61 -17.27 -9.13 -15.17
C ALA A 61 -17.35 -7.63 -14.79
N ASN A 62 -18.53 -7.14 -14.40
CA ASN A 62 -18.75 -5.73 -14.05
C ASN A 62 -19.35 -5.56 -12.64
N GLU A 63 -19.04 -6.49 -11.73
CA GLU A 63 -19.49 -6.45 -10.34
C GLU A 63 -18.35 -6.82 -9.40
N LEU A 64 -18.00 -5.93 -8.47
CA LEU A 64 -16.95 -6.17 -7.48
C LEU A 64 -17.44 -5.82 -6.07
N TYR A 65 -17.39 -6.80 -5.16
CA TYR A 65 -17.62 -6.58 -3.73
C TYR A 65 -16.39 -5.93 -3.09
N GLY A 66 -16.52 -4.64 -2.80
CA GLY A 66 -15.45 -3.79 -2.29
C GLY A 66 -15.37 -3.73 -0.76
N GLN A 67 -16.40 -4.17 -0.04
CA GLN A 67 -16.39 -4.12 1.42
C GLN A 67 -17.26 -5.20 2.06
N VAL A 68 -16.80 -5.76 3.19
CA VAL A 68 -17.60 -6.62 4.07
C VAL A 68 -17.43 -6.19 5.53
N GLY A 69 -18.55 -5.87 6.19
CA GLY A 69 -18.59 -5.21 7.50
C GLY A 69 -18.95 -3.73 7.36
N ASN A 70 -19.61 -3.17 8.37
CA ASN A 70 -19.91 -1.74 8.45
C ASN A 70 -18.94 -1.09 9.44
N GLY A 71 -18.23 -0.03 9.05
CA GLY A 71 -17.16 0.58 9.84
C GLY A 71 -17.61 1.00 11.23
N ASN A 72 -18.69 1.78 11.34
CA ASN A 72 -19.16 2.26 12.64
C ASN A 72 -19.62 1.10 13.55
N THR A 73 -20.32 0.12 13.00
CA THR A 73 -20.83 -1.01 13.78
C THR A 73 -19.70 -1.94 14.26
N ASP A 74 -18.70 -2.17 13.40
CA ASP A 74 -17.50 -2.93 13.71
C ASP A 74 -16.66 -2.22 14.77
N HIS A 75 -16.48 -0.90 14.60
CA HIS A 75 -15.61 -0.10 15.47
C HIS A 75 -16.21 0.17 16.85
N ALA A 76 -17.53 0.06 17.00
CA ALA A 76 -18.24 0.19 18.27
C ALA A 76 -18.01 -0.98 19.25
N TRP A 77 -17.31 -2.04 18.82
CA TRP A 77 -17.03 -3.23 19.64
C TRP A 77 -15.53 -3.55 19.69
N TRP A 78 -15.06 -4.03 20.84
CA TRP A 78 -13.65 -4.35 21.10
C TRP A 78 -13.46 -5.78 21.63
N GLY A 79 -13.30 -6.76 20.74
CA GLY A 79 -12.99 -8.14 21.12
C GLY A 79 -12.43 -9.00 19.98
N PRO A 80 -12.22 -10.30 20.18
CA PRO A 80 -11.59 -11.19 19.20
C PRO A 80 -12.47 -11.45 17.97
N ALA A 81 -11.89 -11.59 16.79
CA ALA A 81 -12.63 -11.69 15.54
C ALA A 81 -13.56 -12.92 15.50
N GLU A 82 -13.17 -13.97 16.20
CA GLU A 82 -13.80 -15.29 16.24
C GLU A 82 -15.21 -15.28 16.85
N VAL A 83 -15.54 -14.24 17.61
CA VAL A 83 -16.79 -14.16 18.40
C VAL A 83 -17.63 -12.91 18.10
N MET A 84 -17.39 -12.24 16.96
CA MET A 84 -18.22 -11.14 16.48
C MET A 84 -19.71 -11.51 16.40
N GLN A 85 -20.58 -10.64 16.90
CA GLN A 85 -22.04 -10.85 16.92
C GLN A 85 -22.81 -9.86 16.04
N MET A 86 -22.17 -8.75 15.65
CA MET A 86 -22.81 -7.73 14.82
C MET A 86 -23.04 -8.23 13.38
N ALA A 87 -24.02 -7.65 12.71
CA ALA A 87 -24.23 -7.89 11.29
C ALA A 87 -23.04 -7.37 10.47
N ARG A 88 -22.66 -8.12 9.43
CA ARG A 88 -21.53 -7.80 8.54
C ARG A 88 -22.03 -7.67 7.09
N PRO A 89 -22.64 -6.53 6.71
CA PRO A 89 -23.17 -6.33 5.37
C PRO A 89 -22.07 -6.38 4.31
N SER A 90 -22.43 -6.74 3.09
CA SER A 90 -21.52 -6.74 1.94
C SER A 90 -21.91 -5.63 0.98
N TYR A 91 -20.93 -4.84 0.54
CA TYR A 91 -21.12 -3.71 -0.37
C TYR A 91 -20.33 -3.94 -1.65
N ARG A 92 -20.85 -3.43 -2.76
CA ARG A 92 -20.30 -3.67 -4.10
C ARG A 92 -20.41 -2.45 -4.99
N VAL A 93 -19.53 -2.40 -5.97
CA VAL A 93 -19.62 -1.50 -7.14
C VAL A 93 -20.09 -2.28 -8.36
N THR A 94 -20.85 -1.61 -9.22
CA THR A 94 -21.49 -2.16 -10.42
C THR A 94 -21.50 -1.13 -11.54
N THR A 95 -22.02 -1.45 -12.73
CA THR A 95 -22.15 -0.46 -13.82
C THR A 95 -23.06 0.73 -13.48
N SER A 96 -24.04 0.57 -12.57
CA SER A 96 -24.93 1.67 -12.16
C SER A 96 -24.37 2.51 -11.01
N CYS A 97 -23.38 1.98 -10.28
CA CYS A 97 -22.64 2.70 -9.26
C CYS A 97 -21.18 2.21 -9.27
N PRO A 98 -20.34 2.81 -10.13
CA PRO A 98 -19.00 2.30 -10.41
C PRO A 98 -17.97 2.64 -9.32
N GLY A 99 -16.80 2.02 -9.43
CA GLY A 99 -15.62 2.31 -8.62
C GLY A 99 -14.35 1.95 -9.38
N SER A 100 -13.88 2.89 -10.21
CA SER A 100 -12.72 2.71 -11.09
C SER A 100 -11.42 2.56 -10.32
N ASP A 101 -11.31 3.24 -9.18
CA ASP A 101 -10.22 3.13 -8.21
C ASP A 101 -10.11 1.68 -7.70
N ILE A 102 -11.11 1.19 -6.97
CA ILE A 102 -11.07 -0.14 -6.35
C ILE A 102 -11.02 -1.26 -7.40
N ALA A 103 -11.71 -1.13 -8.53
CA ALA A 103 -11.66 -2.12 -9.61
C ALA A 103 -10.31 -2.09 -10.34
N GLY A 104 -9.74 -0.89 -10.58
CA GLY A 104 -8.41 -0.71 -11.16
C GLY A 104 -7.29 -1.25 -10.28
N GLU A 105 -7.35 -0.98 -8.97
CA GLU A 105 -6.38 -1.50 -8.00
C GLU A 105 -6.52 -3.02 -7.84
N THR A 106 -7.73 -3.56 -7.79
CA THR A 106 -7.93 -5.02 -7.74
C THR A 106 -7.44 -5.70 -9.02
N ALA A 107 -7.61 -5.06 -10.18
CA ALA A 107 -7.03 -5.53 -11.42
C ALA A 107 -5.49 -5.51 -11.39
N ALA A 108 -4.89 -4.45 -10.86
CA ALA A 108 -3.44 -4.35 -10.65
C ALA A 108 -2.92 -5.48 -9.75
N ALA A 109 -3.59 -5.71 -8.61
CA ALA A 109 -3.25 -6.77 -7.66
C ALA A 109 -3.27 -8.15 -8.31
N LEU A 110 -4.33 -8.47 -9.05
CA LEU A 110 -4.48 -9.77 -9.72
C LEU A 110 -3.49 -9.93 -10.89
N ALA A 111 -3.21 -8.86 -11.64
CA ALA A 111 -2.22 -8.88 -12.71
C ALA A 111 -0.80 -9.09 -12.16
N ALA A 112 -0.39 -8.33 -11.13
CA ALA A 112 0.88 -8.48 -10.44
C ALA A 112 1.03 -9.87 -9.82
N ALA A 113 0.00 -10.35 -9.13
CA ALA A 113 0.00 -11.69 -8.54
C ALA A 113 0.10 -12.79 -9.61
N SER A 114 -0.52 -12.61 -10.78
CA SER A 114 -0.36 -13.56 -11.89
C SER A 114 1.10 -13.73 -12.31
N MET A 115 1.90 -12.66 -12.26
CA MET A 115 3.34 -12.72 -12.54
C MET A 115 4.09 -13.46 -11.42
N ALA A 116 3.75 -13.18 -10.15
CA ALA A 116 4.36 -13.84 -8.99
C ALA A 116 4.11 -15.36 -8.96
N PHE A 117 2.91 -15.80 -9.36
CA PHE A 117 2.53 -17.21 -9.42
C PHE A 117 2.95 -17.91 -10.71
N ARG A 118 3.18 -17.20 -11.83
CA ARG A 118 3.48 -17.82 -13.13
C ARG A 118 4.54 -18.93 -13.06
N PRO A 119 5.67 -18.78 -12.32
CA PRO A 119 6.70 -19.82 -12.26
C PRO A 119 6.30 -21.08 -11.48
N THR A 120 5.30 -21.01 -10.59
CA THR A 120 4.94 -22.09 -9.65
C THR A 120 3.54 -22.66 -9.88
N ASP A 121 2.59 -21.84 -10.34
CA ASP A 121 1.22 -22.22 -10.66
C ASP A 121 0.69 -21.40 -11.86
N PRO A 122 1.05 -21.80 -13.10
CA PRO A 122 0.63 -21.09 -14.30
C PRO A 122 -0.89 -21.15 -14.54
N THR A 123 -1.57 -22.19 -14.05
CA THR A 123 -3.03 -22.34 -14.18
C THR A 123 -3.73 -21.28 -13.34
N TYR A 124 -3.37 -21.17 -12.07
CA TYR A 124 -3.92 -20.13 -11.20
C TYR A 124 -3.57 -18.73 -11.71
N ALA A 125 -2.33 -18.53 -12.19
CA ALA A 125 -1.93 -17.28 -12.81
C ALA A 125 -2.80 -16.88 -14.01
N ASN A 126 -3.29 -17.84 -14.82
CA ASN A 126 -4.24 -17.56 -15.91
C ASN A 126 -5.64 -17.19 -15.38
N THR A 127 -6.10 -17.82 -14.30
CA THR A 127 -7.34 -17.43 -13.61
C THR A 127 -7.25 -15.99 -13.10
N LEU A 128 -6.17 -15.62 -12.42
CA LEU A 128 -5.94 -14.26 -11.92
C LEU A 128 -5.98 -13.24 -13.06
N LEU A 129 -5.28 -13.52 -14.16
CA LEU A 129 -5.22 -12.63 -15.31
C LEU A 129 -6.58 -12.45 -16.00
N THR A 130 -7.44 -13.48 -15.97
CA THR A 130 -8.81 -13.39 -16.50
C THR A 130 -9.65 -12.39 -15.70
N HIS A 131 -9.62 -12.50 -14.37
CA HIS A 131 -10.30 -11.55 -13.49
C HIS A 131 -9.70 -10.14 -13.62
N ALA A 132 -8.38 -10.01 -13.71
CA ALA A 132 -7.69 -8.73 -13.88
C ALA A 132 -8.15 -7.98 -15.14
N ARG A 133 -8.25 -8.67 -16.29
CA ARG A 133 -8.74 -8.07 -17.54
C ARG A 133 -10.15 -7.54 -17.43
N GLN A 134 -11.03 -8.35 -16.84
CA GLN A 134 -12.44 -7.99 -16.68
C GLN A 134 -12.59 -6.78 -15.75
N LEU A 135 -11.93 -6.79 -14.59
CA LEU A 135 -11.97 -5.67 -13.64
C LEU A 135 -11.33 -4.40 -14.20
N TYR A 136 -10.21 -4.51 -14.91
CA TYR A 136 -9.62 -3.34 -15.58
C TYR A 136 -10.58 -2.78 -16.63
N SER A 137 -11.20 -3.64 -17.44
CA SER A 137 -12.21 -3.19 -18.41
C SER A 137 -13.42 -2.56 -17.74
N PHE A 138 -13.87 -3.08 -16.60
CA PHE A 138 -14.96 -2.51 -15.82
C PHE A 138 -14.59 -1.11 -15.30
N ALA A 139 -13.42 -0.99 -14.67
CA ALA A 139 -12.88 0.28 -14.17
C ALA A 139 -12.75 1.34 -15.29
N ASP A 140 -12.30 0.91 -16.46
CA ASP A 140 -12.01 1.77 -17.60
C ASP A 140 -13.27 2.20 -18.38
N ASN A 141 -14.32 1.38 -18.41
CA ASN A 141 -15.55 1.69 -19.15
C ASN A 141 -16.62 2.39 -18.29
N PHE A 142 -16.60 2.22 -16.97
CA PHE A 142 -17.57 2.81 -16.05
C PHE A 142 -16.83 3.63 -14.98
N ARG A 143 -16.75 4.94 -15.19
CA ARG A 143 -15.91 5.84 -14.40
C ARG A 143 -16.61 6.37 -13.15
N GLY A 144 -15.96 6.26 -12.00
CA GLY A 144 -16.40 6.87 -10.75
C GLY A 144 -15.53 6.46 -9.57
N ALA A 145 -15.53 7.24 -8.48
CA ALA A 145 -14.85 6.88 -7.25
C ALA A 145 -15.71 5.89 -6.45
N TYR A 146 -15.13 4.79 -5.95
CA TYR A 146 -15.94 3.78 -5.26
C TYR A 146 -16.59 4.30 -3.97
N SER A 147 -15.97 5.29 -3.32
CA SER A 147 -16.46 5.86 -2.07
C SER A 147 -17.74 6.68 -2.22
N ASP A 148 -18.13 7.01 -3.45
CA ASP A 148 -19.44 7.61 -3.75
C ASP A 148 -20.55 6.54 -3.76
N CYS A 149 -20.18 5.26 -3.95
CA CYS A 149 -21.10 4.12 -4.03
C CYS A 149 -21.11 3.28 -2.74
N ILE A 150 -19.94 2.98 -2.20
CA ILE A 150 -19.75 2.35 -0.90
C ILE A 150 -19.46 3.47 0.11
N THR A 151 -20.51 4.23 0.43
CA THR A 151 -20.40 5.45 1.24
C THR A 151 -19.93 5.21 2.67
N ASP A 152 -20.10 3.99 3.19
CA ASP A 152 -19.53 3.59 4.48
C ASP A 152 -18.00 3.70 4.49
N ALA A 153 -17.33 3.36 3.38
CA ALA A 153 -15.88 3.46 3.25
C ALA A 153 -15.37 4.91 3.27
N ALA A 154 -16.22 5.89 2.95
CA ALA A 154 -15.79 7.28 2.77
C ALA A 154 -15.29 7.97 4.05
N ASN A 155 -15.56 7.39 5.23
CA ASN A 155 -15.03 7.87 6.51
C ASN A 155 -13.70 7.20 6.90
N PHE A 156 -13.25 6.20 6.14
CA PHE A 156 -12.07 5.38 6.46
C PHE A 156 -11.06 5.43 5.29
N TYR A 157 -11.48 4.97 4.12
CA TYR A 157 -10.69 4.82 2.90
C TYR A 157 -11.35 5.55 1.72
N ARG A 158 -11.68 6.82 1.90
CA ARG A 158 -12.16 7.66 0.78
C ARG A 158 -11.11 7.71 -0.32
N SER A 159 -11.54 7.62 -1.58
CA SER A 159 -10.68 7.96 -2.72
C SER A 159 -10.47 9.47 -2.75
N TRP A 160 -9.31 9.94 -2.29
CA TRP A 160 -8.95 11.36 -2.23
C TRP A 160 -8.25 11.80 -3.51
N SER A 161 -7.39 10.94 -4.09
CA SER A 161 -6.72 11.15 -5.38
C SER A 161 -7.67 11.07 -6.58
N GLY A 162 -8.82 10.42 -6.42
CA GLY A 162 -9.70 10.02 -7.51
C GLY A 162 -9.36 8.60 -7.98
N PHE A 163 -9.53 8.35 -9.28
CA PHE A 163 -9.30 7.01 -9.87
C PHE A 163 -8.29 7.00 -11.03
N ASN A 164 -7.81 8.17 -11.47
CA ASN A 164 -7.02 8.24 -12.69
C ASN A 164 -5.65 7.59 -12.50
N ASP A 165 -5.08 7.67 -11.30
CA ASP A 165 -3.84 7.00 -10.96
C ASP A 165 -3.98 5.48 -10.90
N GLU A 166 -5.11 4.91 -10.45
CA GLU A 166 -5.38 3.46 -10.55
C GLU A 166 -5.52 2.99 -11.99
N LEU A 167 -6.02 3.83 -12.90
CA LEU A 167 -6.12 3.44 -14.31
C LEU A 167 -4.76 3.41 -15.00
N VAL A 168 -3.85 4.32 -14.62
CA VAL A 168 -2.44 4.27 -15.03
C VAL A 168 -1.78 3.03 -14.42
N TRP A 169 -1.92 2.85 -13.12
CA TRP A 169 -1.31 1.76 -12.35
C TRP A 169 -1.77 0.38 -12.82
N GLY A 170 -3.08 0.18 -12.95
CA GLY A 170 -3.68 -1.04 -13.49
C GLY A 170 -3.21 -1.32 -14.91
N ALA A 171 -3.12 -0.31 -15.77
CA ALA A 171 -2.60 -0.48 -17.14
C ALA A 171 -1.12 -0.91 -17.15
N ILE A 172 -0.29 -0.33 -16.30
CA ILE A 172 1.13 -0.73 -16.16
C ILE A 172 1.22 -2.21 -15.80
N TRP A 173 0.46 -2.67 -14.80
CA TRP A 173 0.49 -4.06 -14.37
C TRP A 173 -0.09 -5.02 -15.40
N MET A 174 -1.17 -4.62 -16.08
CA MET A 174 -1.71 -5.38 -17.20
C MET A 174 -0.68 -5.52 -18.33
N TYR A 175 -0.02 -4.44 -18.74
CA TYR A 175 1.06 -4.49 -19.73
C TYR A 175 2.19 -5.43 -19.29
N ARG A 176 2.66 -5.30 -18.06
CA ARG A 176 3.73 -6.17 -17.52
C ARG A 176 3.33 -7.65 -17.51
N ALA A 177 2.07 -7.96 -17.21
CA ALA A 177 1.58 -9.32 -17.10
C ALA A 177 1.26 -9.98 -18.46
N THR A 178 0.95 -9.18 -19.50
CA THR A 178 0.44 -9.68 -20.79
C THR A 178 1.31 -9.35 -22.00
N ASN A 179 2.16 -8.34 -21.89
CA ASN A 179 2.94 -7.75 -22.98
C ASN A 179 2.07 -7.19 -24.13
N GLU A 180 0.80 -6.87 -23.89
CA GLU A 180 -0.05 -6.21 -24.88
C GLU A 180 0.17 -4.70 -24.88
N GLN A 181 0.67 -4.17 -26.00
CA GLN A 181 0.97 -2.77 -26.19
C GLN A 181 -0.20 -1.82 -25.86
N ALA A 182 -1.44 -2.25 -26.12
CA ALA A 182 -2.63 -1.46 -25.83
C ALA A 182 -2.74 -1.03 -24.36
N PHE A 183 -2.22 -1.82 -23.41
CA PHE A 183 -2.18 -1.41 -22.01
C PHE A 183 -1.10 -0.38 -21.73
N LEU A 184 0.09 -0.49 -22.36
CA LEU A 184 1.11 0.55 -22.23
C LEU A 184 0.60 1.88 -22.81
N ASP A 185 -0.06 1.86 -23.97
CA ASP A 185 -0.65 3.05 -24.58
C ASP A 185 -1.70 3.70 -23.66
N LYS A 186 -2.55 2.90 -22.99
CA LYS A 186 -3.49 3.38 -21.97
C LYS A 186 -2.77 4.00 -20.78
N ALA A 187 -1.74 3.35 -20.24
CA ALA A 187 -0.97 3.88 -19.12
C ALA A 187 -0.38 5.25 -19.47
N GLN A 188 0.25 5.39 -20.65
CA GLN A 188 0.85 6.64 -21.10
C GLN A 188 -0.20 7.73 -21.36
N SER A 189 -1.36 7.36 -21.93
CA SER A 189 -2.47 8.29 -22.15
C SER A 189 -3.04 8.84 -20.85
N TYR A 190 -3.38 7.96 -19.89
CA TYR A 190 -3.93 8.37 -18.60
C TYR A 190 -2.89 9.08 -17.71
N TYR A 191 -1.60 8.81 -17.90
CA TYR A 191 -0.52 9.49 -17.20
C TYR A 191 -0.58 11.02 -17.40
N ALA A 192 -0.95 11.46 -18.60
CA ALA A 192 -1.09 12.89 -18.91
C ALA A 192 -2.08 13.59 -17.96
N ASN A 193 -3.11 12.86 -17.51
CA ASN A 193 -4.16 13.35 -16.62
C ASN A 193 -3.88 13.16 -15.12
N LEU A 194 -2.71 12.62 -14.74
CA LEU A 194 -2.32 12.58 -13.34
C LEU A 194 -2.26 13.98 -12.75
N SER A 195 -2.60 14.10 -11.48
CA SER A 195 -2.64 15.36 -10.75
C SER A 195 -1.29 16.09 -10.81
N ASN A 196 -1.36 17.40 -10.99
CA ASN A 196 -0.20 18.29 -10.84
C ASN A 196 -0.10 18.77 -9.39
N GLN A 197 1.12 19.13 -8.99
CA GLN A 197 1.32 19.84 -7.73
C GLN A 197 0.51 21.14 -7.75
N GLN A 198 -0.13 21.45 -6.62
CA GLN A 198 -0.96 22.66 -6.48
C GLN A 198 -0.24 23.90 -7.01
N GLN A 199 -0.96 24.68 -7.84
CA GLN A 199 -0.45 25.91 -8.49
C GLN A 199 0.82 25.71 -9.34
N SER A 200 1.01 24.51 -9.89
CA SER A 200 2.15 24.18 -10.75
C SER A 200 1.72 23.38 -11.98
N THR A 201 2.64 23.27 -12.95
CA THR A 201 2.49 22.45 -14.17
C THR A 201 3.20 21.11 -14.07
N VAL A 202 3.94 20.86 -12.98
CA VAL A 202 4.63 19.58 -12.76
C VAL A 202 3.74 18.59 -12.01
N LYS A 203 3.92 17.29 -12.28
CA LYS A 203 3.23 16.21 -11.59
C LYS A 203 3.47 16.25 -10.08
N SER A 204 2.46 15.87 -9.30
CA SER A 204 2.52 15.85 -7.83
C SER A 204 3.76 15.09 -7.34
N TYR A 205 4.49 15.68 -6.39
CA TYR A 205 5.77 15.16 -5.92
C TYR A 205 5.99 15.33 -4.40
N LYS A 206 5.01 15.89 -3.68
CA LYS A 206 5.08 16.20 -2.24
C LYS A 206 4.23 15.29 -1.35
N TRP A 207 3.93 14.10 -1.86
CA TRP A 207 3.33 12.99 -1.11
C TRP A 207 4.08 11.70 -1.46
N THR A 208 3.46 10.54 -1.34
CA THR A 208 4.07 9.25 -1.71
C THR A 208 3.04 8.22 -2.14
N HIS A 209 3.55 7.10 -2.66
CA HIS A 209 2.74 5.93 -2.98
C HIS A 209 2.07 5.39 -1.71
N ALA A 210 0.75 5.21 -1.76
CA ALA A 210 -0.04 4.66 -0.68
C ALA A 210 -1.26 3.91 -1.24
N TRP A 211 -2.15 3.45 -0.37
CA TRP A 211 -3.40 2.81 -0.79
C TRP A 211 -4.33 3.74 -1.58
N ASP A 212 -4.10 5.06 -1.58
CA ASP A 212 -4.91 6.08 -2.28
C ASP A 212 -4.24 6.53 -3.58
N ASP A 213 -3.01 7.08 -3.54
CA ASP A 213 -2.35 7.64 -4.74
C ASP A 213 -1.21 6.75 -5.28
N LYS A 214 -1.36 6.26 -6.52
CA LYS A 214 -0.37 5.43 -7.24
C LYS A 214 0.44 6.18 -8.28
N SER A 215 0.28 7.51 -8.38
CA SER A 215 1.03 8.36 -9.32
C SER A 215 2.54 8.12 -9.18
N TYR A 216 3.03 8.14 -7.94
CA TYR A 216 4.45 8.02 -7.61
C TYR A 216 5.08 6.69 -8.07
N GLY A 217 4.38 5.59 -7.82
CA GLY A 217 4.82 4.27 -8.27
C GLY A 217 4.78 4.15 -9.79
N SER A 218 3.81 4.80 -10.43
CA SER A 218 3.68 4.87 -11.88
C SER A 218 4.85 5.64 -12.52
N TYR A 219 5.38 6.70 -11.88
CA TYR A 219 6.57 7.40 -12.35
C TYR A 219 7.76 6.43 -12.47
N VAL A 220 8.02 5.68 -11.40
CA VAL A 220 9.14 4.73 -11.31
C VAL A 220 8.97 3.58 -12.31
N LEU A 221 7.79 2.96 -12.36
CA LEU A 221 7.57 1.83 -13.24
C LEU A 221 7.60 2.22 -14.73
N LEU A 222 7.00 3.35 -15.12
CA LEU A 222 7.06 3.79 -16.52
C LEU A 222 8.46 4.24 -16.92
N ALA A 223 9.21 4.88 -16.02
CA ALA A 223 10.62 5.19 -16.24
C ALA A 223 11.42 3.90 -16.52
N LYS A 224 11.26 2.88 -15.67
CA LYS A 224 11.91 1.58 -15.83
C LYS A 224 11.49 0.85 -17.12
N LEU A 225 10.21 0.90 -17.48
CA LEU A 225 9.67 0.16 -18.63
C LEU A 225 10.00 0.80 -19.98
N THR A 226 10.11 2.13 -20.04
CA THR A 226 10.20 2.88 -21.30
C THR A 226 11.50 3.64 -21.48
N GLY A 227 12.22 3.95 -20.39
CA GLY A 227 13.39 4.83 -20.41
C GLY A 227 13.07 6.28 -20.77
N ALA A 228 11.78 6.67 -20.87
CA ALA A 228 11.41 8.01 -21.32
C ALA A 228 11.74 9.07 -20.27
N THR A 229 12.35 10.17 -20.73
CA THR A 229 12.90 11.23 -19.88
C THR A 229 11.88 11.85 -18.93
N ASN A 230 10.64 12.06 -19.36
CA ASN A 230 9.60 12.68 -18.54
C ASN A 230 9.29 11.86 -17.28
N TYR A 231 9.18 10.53 -17.39
CA TYR A 231 8.94 9.67 -16.23
C TYR A 231 10.13 9.67 -15.27
N HIS A 232 11.37 9.67 -15.80
CA HIS A 232 12.56 9.81 -14.98
C HIS A 232 12.60 11.15 -14.22
N GLN A 233 12.22 12.24 -14.88
CA GLN A 233 12.17 13.57 -14.27
C GLN A 233 11.13 13.64 -13.14
N ASP A 234 9.94 13.07 -13.34
CA ASP A 234 8.90 13.02 -12.31
C ASP A 234 9.32 12.13 -11.12
N ALA A 235 9.87 10.94 -11.37
CA ALA A 235 10.39 10.05 -10.33
C ALA A 235 11.54 10.70 -9.53
N GLN A 236 12.49 11.34 -10.22
CA GLN A 236 13.60 12.04 -9.57
C GLN A 236 13.13 13.27 -8.80
N ARG A 237 12.14 14.02 -9.29
CA ARG A 237 11.57 15.16 -8.58
C ARG A 237 10.99 14.73 -7.24
N TRP A 238 10.17 13.68 -7.27
CA TRP A 238 9.57 13.08 -6.08
C TRP A 238 10.61 12.54 -5.10
N LEU A 239 11.51 11.67 -5.54
CA LEU A 239 12.52 11.08 -4.66
C LEU A 239 13.55 12.11 -4.17
N ASN A 240 13.83 13.17 -4.94
CA ASN A 240 14.66 14.28 -4.47
C ASN A 240 13.95 15.05 -3.35
N TRP A 241 12.65 15.33 -3.46
CA TRP A 241 11.89 15.98 -2.37
C TRP A 241 11.94 15.17 -1.07
N TRP A 242 11.88 13.83 -1.17
CA TRP A 242 12.05 12.92 -0.04
C TRP A 242 13.47 12.87 0.51
N THR A 243 14.50 13.25 -0.24
CA THR A 243 15.91 13.06 0.15
C THR A 243 16.66 14.37 0.36
N VAL A 244 16.89 15.16 -0.68
CA VAL A 244 17.77 16.35 -0.64
C VAL A 244 17.02 17.66 -0.88
N GLY A 245 15.76 17.60 -1.29
CA GLY A 245 15.01 18.74 -1.79
C GLY A 245 15.59 19.30 -3.10
N GLY A 246 15.50 20.63 -3.27
CA GLY A 246 16.10 21.35 -4.39
C GLY A 246 15.13 21.68 -5.53
N THR A 247 15.67 22.24 -6.61
CA THR A 247 14.89 22.83 -7.72
C THR A 247 14.92 22.02 -9.02
N ALA A 248 15.57 20.85 -8.99
CA ALA A 248 15.66 19.97 -10.16
C ALA A 248 14.28 19.60 -10.69
N HIS A 249 14.16 19.51 -12.02
CA HIS A 249 12.94 19.11 -12.73
C HIS A 249 11.70 19.97 -12.42
N GLY A 250 11.88 21.22 -11.97
CA GLY A 250 10.77 22.12 -11.63
C GLY A 250 10.21 21.95 -10.22
N ALA A 251 10.96 21.30 -9.32
CA ALA A 251 10.67 21.36 -7.88
C ALA A 251 10.86 22.78 -7.32
N ASP A 252 10.22 23.06 -6.20
CA ASP A 252 10.17 24.41 -5.62
C ASP A 252 11.27 24.71 -4.60
N GLY A 253 12.26 23.82 -4.46
CA GLY A 253 13.32 23.96 -3.46
C GLY A 253 13.02 23.31 -2.11
N SER A 254 11.76 22.94 -1.83
CA SER A 254 11.40 22.32 -0.56
C SER A 254 11.89 20.88 -0.43
N ARG A 255 11.88 20.39 0.81
CA ARG A 255 12.21 19.01 1.19
C ARG A 255 11.16 18.56 2.21
N ILE A 256 10.86 17.26 2.25
CA ILE A 256 10.04 16.69 3.32
C ILE A 256 10.66 16.97 4.70
N SER A 257 9.81 17.06 5.73
CA SER A 257 10.27 17.15 7.11
C SER A 257 11.07 15.90 7.50
N TYR A 258 12.13 16.11 8.27
CA TYR A 258 12.91 15.06 8.90
C TYR A 258 12.93 15.25 10.41
N SER A 259 12.79 14.16 11.17
CA SER A 259 13.05 14.19 12.61
C SER A 259 14.56 14.35 12.88
N PRO A 260 14.97 14.80 14.08
CA PRO A 260 16.37 14.79 14.50
C PRO A 260 17.05 13.42 14.36
N GLY A 261 16.30 12.34 14.59
CA GLY A 261 16.73 10.97 14.42
C GLY A 261 16.85 10.52 12.96
N GLY A 262 16.36 11.29 11.98
CA GLY A 262 16.52 10.98 10.55
C GLY A 262 15.37 10.19 9.92
N GLN A 263 14.20 10.14 10.56
CA GLN A 263 12.97 9.68 9.92
C GLN A 263 12.46 10.76 8.96
N ALA A 264 12.14 10.38 7.71
CA ALA A 264 11.35 11.21 6.82
C ALA A 264 9.88 11.18 7.27
N PHE A 265 9.35 12.33 7.69
CA PHE A 265 8.03 12.46 8.30
C PHE A 265 7.08 13.16 7.32
N LEU A 266 6.10 12.40 6.80
CA LEU A 266 5.10 12.92 5.87
C LEU A 266 3.84 13.42 6.58
N ASP A 267 3.29 12.58 7.44
CA ASP A 267 2.01 12.80 8.10
C ASP A 267 1.97 12.03 9.44
N GLN A 268 1.10 12.46 10.35
CA GLN A 268 0.95 11.87 11.67
C GLN A 268 0.35 10.46 11.68
N TRP A 269 -0.38 10.07 10.63
CA TRP A 269 -1.01 8.76 10.49
C TRP A 269 -0.11 7.82 9.69
N GLY A 270 0.46 6.81 10.33
CA GLY A 270 1.30 5.84 9.63
C GLY A 270 2.55 6.47 9.02
N SER A 271 3.26 7.29 9.80
CA SER A 271 4.47 7.99 9.33
C SER A 271 5.53 6.99 8.84
N LEU A 272 5.68 5.85 9.52
CA LEU A 272 6.58 4.78 9.10
C LEU A 272 6.12 4.05 7.83
N ARG A 273 4.81 3.87 7.63
CA ARG A 273 4.25 3.31 6.38
C ARG A 273 4.63 4.16 5.18
N TYR A 274 4.52 5.48 5.27
CA TYR A 274 4.87 6.37 4.16
C TYR A 274 6.38 6.35 3.86
N ALA A 275 7.22 6.35 4.90
CA ALA A 275 8.66 6.21 4.74
C ALA A 275 9.05 4.87 4.11
N ALA A 276 8.42 3.77 4.53
CA ALA A 276 8.66 2.42 4.02
C ALA A 276 8.20 2.25 2.56
N ASN A 277 7.02 2.76 2.21
CA ASN A 277 6.54 2.76 0.81
C ASN A 277 7.52 3.53 -0.09
N THR A 278 7.98 4.69 0.36
CA THR A 278 8.97 5.48 -0.40
C THR A 278 10.30 4.75 -0.50
N ALA A 279 10.77 4.10 0.57
CA ALA A 279 11.98 3.31 0.59
C ALA A 279 11.94 2.18 -0.46
N PHE A 280 10.82 1.44 -0.54
CA PHE A 280 10.66 0.38 -1.53
C PHE A 280 10.80 0.89 -2.97
N PHE A 281 10.06 1.94 -3.33
CA PHE A 281 10.16 2.51 -4.69
C PHE A 281 11.51 3.17 -4.95
N ALA A 282 12.18 3.72 -3.94
CA ALA A 282 13.53 4.26 -4.05
C ALA A 282 14.56 3.15 -4.36
N LEU A 283 14.44 1.96 -3.78
CA LEU A 283 15.27 0.79 -4.11
C LEU A 283 15.02 0.33 -5.55
N VAL A 284 13.75 0.13 -5.92
CA VAL A 284 13.39 -0.29 -7.29
C VAL A 284 13.88 0.70 -8.33
N TYR A 285 13.77 2.00 -8.06
CA TYR A 285 14.27 3.02 -8.97
C TYR A 285 15.80 3.10 -8.99
N SER A 286 16.45 2.96 -7.83
CA SER A 286 17.91 2.89 -7.72
C SER A 286 18.47 1.73 -8.56
N ASP A 287 17.81 0.58 -8.57
CA ASP A 287 18.18 -0.57 -9.41
C ASP A 287 17.97 -0.33 -10.91
N ALA A 288 17.02 0.54 -11.27
CA ALA A 288 16.66 0.83 -12.66
C ALA A 288 17.50 1.94 -13.34
N ILE A 289 18.35 2.67 -12.59
CA ILE A 289 19.12 3.81 -13.11
C ILE A 289 20.63 3.57 -13.09
N THR A 290 21.36 4.31 -13.92
CA THR A 290 22.82 4.22 -14.08
C THR A 290 23.60 5.39 -13.46
N ASP A 291 22.93 6.51 -13.16
CA ASP A 291 23.55 7.64 -12.46
C ASP A 291 23.94 7.22 -11.04
N THR A 292 25.24 7.13 -10.78
CA THR A 292 25.78 6.62 -9.51
C THR A 292 25.45 7.50 -8.32
N VAL A 293 25.31 8.82 -8.52
CA VAL A 293 24.98 9.76 -7.43
C VAL A 293 23.53 9.58 -7.01
N LEU A 294 22.61 9.48 -7.98
CA LEU A 294 21.19 9.24 -7.72
C LEU A 294 20.97 7.83 -7.15
N LYS A 295 21.65 6.82 -7.71
CA LYS A 295 21.57 5.43 -7.25
C LYS A 295 21.93 5.32 -5.77
N THR A 296 23.09 5.84 -5.37
CA THR A 296 23.54 5.84 -3.97
C THR A 296 22.58 6.63 -3.08
N ARG A 297 22.15 7.82 -3.51
CA ARG A 297 21.22 8.65 -2.73
C ARG A 297 19.92 7.90 -2.40
N TYR A 298 19.28 7.30 -3.40
CA TYR A 298 17.98 6.65 -3.21
C TYR A 298 18.10 5.34 -2.45
N HIS A 299 19.16 4.57 -2.70
CA HIS A 299 19.47 3.36 -1.94
C HIS A 299 19.71 3.67 -0.46
N ASP A 300 20.59 4.64 -0.15
CA ASP A 300 20.98 4.96 1.23
C ASP A 300 19.81 5.60 1.99
N PHE A 301 18.98 6.40 1.32
CA PHE A 301 17.72 6.85 1.88
C PHE A 301 16.83 5.69 2.30
N ALA A 302 16.59 4.74 1.39
CA ALA A 302 15.72 3.61 1.66
C ALA A 302 16.24 2.77 2.84
N LYS A 303 17.53 2.42 2.81
CA LYS A 303 18.19 1.71 3.89
C LYS A 303 18.03 2.46 5.22
N ARG A 304 18.27 3.78 5.24
CA ARG A 304 18.15 4.60 6.44
C ARG A 304 16.74 4.56 7.03
N GLN A 305 15.69 4.62 6.20
CA GLN A 305 14.30 4.59 6.67
C GLN A 305 13.90 3.23 7.23
N ILE A 306 14.30 2.13 6.57
CA ILE A 306 14.05 0.78 7.08
C ILE A 306 14.84 0.54 8.37
N ASP A 307 16.13 0.90 8.42
CA ASP A 307 16.93 0.82 9.64
C ASP A 307 16.30 1.61 10.79
N TYR A 308 15.71 2.79 10.53
CA TYR A 308 14.98 3.57 11.55
C TYR A 308 13.83 2.76 12.14
N ALA A 309 12.97 2.17 11.30
CA ALA A 309 11.84 1.36 11.72
C ALA A 309 12.30 0.10 12.50
N LEU A 310 13.44 -0.47 12.14
CA LEU A 310 13.98 -1.67 12.77
C LEU A 310 14.73 -1.41 14.09
N GLY A 311 15.12 -0.16 14.38
CA GLY A 311 15.67 0.23 15.69
C GLY A 311 16.81 1.25 15.69
N GLN A 312 17.32 1.66 14.52
CA GLN A 312 18.34 2.72 14.41
C GLN A 312 17.70 4.12 14.49
N ASN A 313 17.19 4.42 15.67
CA ASN A 313 16.52 5.67 16.01
C ASN A 313 16.93 6.13 17.42
N PRO A 314 16.63 7.37 17.82
CA PRO A 314 17.02 7.90 19.14
C PRO A 314 16.48 7.11 20.34
N LEU A 315 15.40 6.34 20.16
CA LEU A 315 14.82 5.49 21.21
C LEU A 315 15.54 4.14 21.33
N ASN A 316 16.44 3.79 20.40
CA ASN A 316 17.08 2.47 20.29
C ASN A 316 16.07 1.32 20.40
N SER A 317 14.88 1.53 19.84
CA SER A 317 13.73 0.63 19.99
C SER A 317 13.15 0.33 18.61
N SER A 318 12.80 -0.92 18.35
CA SER A 318 12.11 -1.30 17.13
C SER A 318 10.70 -0.72 17.11
N PHE A 319 10.17 -0.49 15.91
CA PHE A 319 8.76 -0.20 15.66
C PHE A 319 8.00 -1.40 15.06
N VAL A 320 8.64 -2.58 15.03
CA VAL A 320 8.05 -3.81 14.51
C VAL A 320 7.70 -4.74 15.67
N VAL A 321 6.42 -5.01 15.87
CA VAL A 321 5.91 -5.82 16.98
C VAL A 321 6.61 -7.18 17.01
N GLY A 322 7.19 -7.54 18.16
CA GLY A 322 7.87 -8.82 18.37
C GLY A 322 9.24 -8.97 17.68
N PHE A 323 9.83 -7.89 17.14
CA PHE A 323 11.13 -7.91 16.47
C PHE A 323 12.11 -6.91 17.09
N GLY A 324 13.39 -7.28 17.22
CA GLY A 324 14.42 -6.36 17.69
C GLY A 324 14.32 -5.99 19.18
N VAL A 325 14.94 -4.87 19.55
CA VAL A 325 15.04 -4.39 20.94
C VAL A 325 13.82 -3.52 21.27
N ASN A 326 13.21 -3.69 22.44
CA ASN A 326 12.11 -2.86 22.96
C ASN A 326 10.96 -2.62 21.97
N ALA A 327 10.57 -3.65 21.22
CA ALA A 327 9.45 -3.59 20.28
C ALA A 327 8.11 -3.21 20.95
N PRO A 328 7.16 -2.60 20.21
CA PRO A 328 5.83 -2.30 20.73
C PRO A 328 5.13 -3.57 21.20
N ARG A 329 4.46 -3.49 22.34
CA ARG A 329 3.73 -4.61 22.95
C ARG A 329 2.22 -4.41 22.90
N ASN A 330 1.75 -3.18 22.73
CA ASN A 330 0.34 -2.82 22.82
C ASN A 330 -0.17 -2.14 21.53
N PRO A 331 -0.03 -2.76 20.35
CA PRO A 331 -0.60 -2.20 19.13
C PRO A 331 -2.13 -2.08 19.27
N HIS A 332 -2.72 -1.09 18.59
CA HIS A 332 -4.17 -0.93 18.46
C HIS A 332 -4.72 -2.07 17.58
N HIS A 333 -4.95 -3.24 18.18
CA HIS A 333 -5.45 -4.41 17.45
C HIS A 333 -6.31 -5.29 18.34
N ARG A 334 -7.60 -5.43 17.98
CA ARG A 334 -8.63 -6.10 18.78
C ARG A 334 -8.27 -7.54 19.15
N THR A 335 -7.95 -8.37 18.16
CA THR A 335 -7.69 -9.80 18.38
C THR A 335 -6.36 -10.05 19.08
N ALA A 336 -5.28 -9.35 18.71
CA ALA A 336 -4.00 -9.42 19.40
C ALA A 336 -4.10 -8.96 20.87
N HIS A 337 -4.90 -7.93 21.14
CA HIS A 337 -5.21 -7.51 22.50
C HIS A 337 -5.95 -8.61 23.27
N GLY A 338 -7.02 -9.16 22.68
CA GLY A 338 -7.74 -10.31 23.23
C GLY A 338 -8.60 -9.97 24.44
N SER A 339 -9.24 -8.80 24.46
CA SER A 339 -10.23 -8.44 25.49
C SER A 339 -11.36 -9.45 25.53
N TRP A 340 -11.88 -9.77 26.71
CA TRP A 340 -13.08 -10.59 26.89
C TRP A 340 -14.23 -9.83 27.54
N THR A 341 -14.07 -8.52 27.73
CA THR A 341 -15.03 -7.65 28.45
C THR A 341 -15.45 -6.44 27.64
N ASP A 342 -15.21 -6.44 26.32
CA ASP A 342 -15.49 -5.29 25.45
C ASP A 342 -14.83 -3.98 25.94
N GLN A 343 -13.57 -4.10 26.38
CA GLN A 343 -12.82 -2.98 26.97
C GLN A 343 -11.43 -2.92 26.38
N LEU A 344 -11.07 -1.79 25.79
CA LEU A 344 -9.72 -1.56 25.27
C LEU A 344 -8.66 -1.56 26.38
N THR A 345 -9.04 -1.19 27.60
CA THR A 345 -8.15 -1.10 28.77
C THR A 345 -7.97 -2.42 29.53
N ASN A 346 -8.74 -3.47 29.20
CA ASN A 346 -8.71 -4.75 29.92
C ASN A 346 -8.56 -5.96 28.96
N PRO A 347 -7.49 -6.76 29.09
CA PRO A 347 -6.36 -6.60 30.03
C PRO A 347 -5.47 -5.39 29.69
N THR A 348 -4.62 -4.95 30.63
CA THR A 348 -3.73 -3.80 30.36
C THR A 348 -2.76 -4.07 29.21
N VAL A 349 -2.26 -5.30 29.12
CA VAL A 349 -1.28 -5.73 28.10
C VAL A 349 -1.94 -6.67 27.10
N SER A 350 -1.61 -6.53 25.82
CA SER A 350 -2.06 -7.46 24.79
C SER A 350 -1.69 -8.91 25.12
N ARG A 351 -2.65 -9.83 24.94
CA ARG A 351 -2.48 -11.25 25.28
C ARG A 351 -1.67 -12.02 24.25
N HIS A 352 -1.59 -11.50 23.03
CA HIS A 352 -0.89 -12.11 21.91
C HIS A 352 0.15 -11.14 21.34
N ILE A 353 1.23 -11.71 20.81
CA ILE A 353 2.23 -10.95 20.07
C ILE A 353 1.85 -10.99 18.59
N LEU A 354 1.59 -9.82 18.00
CA LEU A 354 1.28 -9.70 16.58
C LEU A 354 2.59 -9.56 15.77
N TYR A 355 3.36 -10.64 15.69
CA TYR A 355 4.68 -10.64 15.09
C TYR A 355 4.73 -9.97 13.70
N GLY A 356 5.69 -9.07 13.52
CA GLY A 356 5.97 -8.43 12.23
C GLY A 356 5.12 -7.20 11.91
N ALA A 357 4.10 -6.87 12.71
CA ALA A 357 3.28 -5.69 12.46
C ALA A 357 4.09 -4.40 12.67
N LEU A 358 4.12 -3.55 11.64
CA LEU A 358 4.72 -2.22 11.71
C LEU A 358 3.70 -1.25 12.30
N VAL A 359 4.01 -0.63 13.43
CA VAL A 359 3.13 0.41 14.00
C VAL A 359 3.23 1.73 13.22
N GLY A 360 2.27 2.63 13.41
CA GLY A 360 2.28 3.93 12.74
C GLY A 360 3.54 4.76 13.01
N GLY A 361 4.07 4.71 14.23
CA GLY A 361 5.33 5.35 14.63
C GLY A 361 5.17 6.77 15.17
N PRO A 362 6.23 7.59 15.15
CA PRO A 362 6.18 8.96 15.64
C PRO A 362 5.14 9.81 14.90
N LYS A 363 4.37 10.61 15.65
CA LYS A 363 3.27 11.46 15.13
C LYS A 363 3.70 12.87 14.74
N ALA A 364 4.97 13.18 14.95
CA ALA A 364 5.60 14.43 14.56
C ALA A 364 7.07 14.16 14.23
N ALA A 365 7.71 15.11 13.54
CA ALA A 365 9.14 15.05 13.20
C ALA A 365 10.05 15.32 14.43
N ASN A 366 9.88 14.55 15.50
CA ASN A 366 10.61 14.71 16.77
C ASN A 366 11.03 13.38 17.43
N ASP A 367 10.84 12.25 16.73
CA ASP A 367 11.18 10.89 17.20
C ASP A 367 10.41 10.40 18.44
N ALA A 368 9.45 11.19 18.94
CA ALA A 368 8.69 10.84 20.13
C ALA A 368 7.64 9.78 19.81
N TYR A 369 7.61 8.74 20.63
CA TYR A 369 6.67 7.63 20.52
C TYR A 369 6.34 7.07 21.91
N VAL A 370 5.09 6.62 22.07
CA VAL A 370 4.59 5.97 23.29
C VAL A 370 3.82 4.73 22.86
N ASP A 371 4.17 3.58 23.44
CA ASP A 371 3.44 2.32 23.22
C ASP A 371 2.11 2.31 24.01
N ASP A 372 1.11 3.03 23.49
CA ASP A 372 -0.25 3.10 24.02
C ASP A 372 -1.26 2.58 23.00
N ARG A 373 -2.00 1.52 23.37
CA ARG A 373 -3.06 0.92 22.55
C ARG A 373 -4.19 1.89 22.22
N GLN A 374 -4.41 2.94 23.01
CA GLN A 374 -5.41 3.96 22.72
C GLN A 374 -4.97 4.93 21.63
N ASP A 375 -3.67 5.00 21.33
CA ASP A 375 -3.12 5.87 20.31
C ASP A 375 -3.22 5.22 18.92
N PHE A 376 -4.40 5.26 18.31
CA PHE A 376 -4.64 4.77 16.94
C PHE A 376 -3.89 5.55 15.84
N GLN A 377 -3.08 6.56 16.18
CA GLN A 377 -2.21 7.24 15.21
C GLN A 377 -0.80 6.65 15.26
N GLY A 378 -0.24 6.52 16.47
CA GLY A 378 1.11 6.01 16.68
C GLY A 378 1.21 4.48 16.76
N ASN A 379 0.15 3.81 17.25
CA ASN A 379 0.11 2.39 17.57
C ASN A 379 -0.84 1.56 16.70
N GLU A 380 -1.52 2.16 15.73
CA GLU A 380 -2.26 1.41 14.72
C GLU A 380 -1.33 0.55 13.89
N VAL A 381 -1.86 -0.59 13.45
CA VAL A 381 -1.21 -1.52 12.53
C VAL A 381 -2.21 -1.81 11.41
N ALA A 382 -1.74 -1.91 10.17
CA ALA A 382 -2.60 -2.18 9.03
C ALA A 382 -1.90 -3.00 7.95
N THR A 383 -2.70 -3.65 7.11
CA THR A 383 -2.19 -4.40 5.96
C THR A 383 -1.33 -3.53 5.04
N ASP A 384 -1.76 -2.29 4.78
CA ASP A 384 -1.00 -1.36 3.91
C ASP A 384 0.27 -0.82 4.58
N TYR A 385 0.35 -0.83 5.91
CA TYR A 385 1.55 -0.40 6.65
C TYR A 385 2.70 -1.36 6.41
N ASN A 386 2.39 -2.64 6.31
CA ASN A 386 3.36 -3.69 6.07
C ASN A 386 3.68 -3.90 4.58
N ALA A 387 2.86 -3.38 3.66
CA ALA A 387 2.96 -3.67 2.23
C ALA A 387 4.30 -3.23 1.61
N GLY A 388 4.58 -1.92 1.57
CA GLY A 388 5.86 -1.41 1.08
C GLY A 388 7.02 -1.76 1.99
N PHE A 389 6.77 -1.92 3.30
CA PHE A 389 7.78 -2.35 4.27
C PHE A 389 8.32 -3.76 4.00
N VAL A 390 7.48 -4.70 3.57
CA VAL A 390 7.90 -6.05 3.17
C VAL A 390 8.57 -6.04 1.78
N GLY A 391 8.23 -5.08 0.93
CA GLY A 391 8.87 -4.89 -0.37
C GLY A 391 10.30 -4.36 -0.28
N ALA A 392 10.54 -3.44 0.66
CA ALA A 392 11.86 -2.84 0.96
C ALA A 392 12.74 -3.78 1.77
#